data_AF-A0A7S4SCS0-F1
#
_entry.id   AF-A0A7S4SCS0-F1
#
_cell.length_a   1.000
_cell.length_b   1.000
_cell.length_c   1.000
_cell.angle_alpha   90.00
_cell.angle_beta   90.00
_cell.angle_gamma   90.00
#
_symmetry.space_group_name_H-M   'P 1'
#
loop_
_entity.id
_entity.type
_entity.pdbx_description
1 polymer ?
#
loop_
_entity_poly.entity_id
_entity_poly.type
_entity_poly.pdbx_seq_one_letter_code
_entity_poly.pdbx_strand_id
1 'polypeptide(L)'
;KNALSSDRIQQLNFIGFIWDSLEHAWNEHFKQLCAFKAKNGHCDVSQNDEQNKCLGQWISYQRTSYKKKTLRSDRIQQLNSIGFIWDSLEHAWNEHFKQLCAFKAKNGHCDVSQNDEQNKCLGQWIKKQRTSYKKKTLRSDRIQQLNSIDLVWDLCDLS
;
A
#
# COMPACT_ATOMS: atom_id res chain seq x y z
N LYS A 1 18.68 38.46 17.85
CA LYS A 1 17.74 38.03 16.78
C LYS A 1 16.33 38.23 17.32
N ASN A 2 15.50 38.98 16.60
CA ASN A 2 14.28 39.67 17.07
C ASN A 2 13.16 38.73 17.51
N ALA A 3 12.66 38.91 18.74
CA ALA A 3 11.42 38.31 19.20
C ALA A 3 10.23 39.17 18.74
N LEU A 4 9.25 38.56 18.08
CA LEU A 4 7.97 39.21 17.76
C LEU A 4 7.14 39.35 19.04
N SER A 5 6.48 40.50 19.24
CA SER A 5 5.64 40.73 20.43
C SER A 5 4.36 39.87 20.38
N SER A 6 3.83 39.55 21.57
CA SER A 6 2.62 38.73 21.76
C SER A 6 1.41 39.27 20.98
N ASP A 7 1.24 40.59 20.94
CA ASP A 7 0.12 41.24 20.23
C ASP A 7 0.19 41.01 18.72
N ARG A 8 1.41 40.97 18.16
CA ARG A 8 1.63 40.77 16.73
C ARG A 8 1.37 39.32 16.33
N ILE A 9 1.63 38.37 17.23
CA ILE A 9 1.29 36.95 17.03
C ILE A 9 -0.22 36.74 17.04
N GLN A 10 -0.95 37.41 17.95
CA GLN A 10 -2.41 37.32 18.01
C GLN A 10 -3.10 37.93 16.78
N GLN A 11 -2.60 39.05 16.26
CA GLN A 11 -3.12 39.65 15.02
C GLN A 11 -2.92 38.74 13.80
N LEU A 12 -1.76 38.09 13.71
CA LEU A 12 -1.45 37.15 12.65
C LEU A 12 -2.34 35.89 12.76
N ASN A 13 -2.57 35.37 13.97
CA ASN A 13 -3.53 34.28 14.18
C ASN A 13 -4.97 34.67 13.78
N PHE A 14 -5.38 35.89 14.07
CA PHE A 14 -6.73 36.39 13.78
C PHE A 14 -7.05 36.46 12.28
N ILE A 15 -6.05 36.75 11.44
CA ILE A 15 -6.20 36.77 9.97
C ILE A 15 -5.95 35.40 9.32
N GLY A 16 -5.79 34.33 10.10
CA GLY A 16 -5.49 32.99 9.60
C GLY A 16 -4.08 32.85 9.04
N PHE A 17 -3.12 33.66 9.52
CA PHE A 17 -1.73 33.60 9.08
C PHE A 17 -1.15 32.23 9.39
N ILE A 18 -0.78 31.51 8.33
CA ILE A 18 -0.19 30.18 8.45
C ILE A 18 1.29 30.34 8.78
N TRP A 19 1.64 30.07 10.03
CA TRP A 19 3.03 30.12 10.53
C TRP A 19 3.93 29.05 9.91
N ASP A 20 3.34 27.96 9.43
CA ASP A 20 4.05 26.83 8.84
C ASP A 20 3.33 26.39 7.55
N SER A 21 3.68 27.01 6.42
CA SER A 21 3.04 26.79 5.10
C SER A 21 3.08 25.32 4.67
N LEU A 22 4.08 24.58 5.14
CA LEU A 22 4.25 23.14 4.91
C LEU A 22 3.23 22.30 5.68
N GLU A 23 2.80 22.75 6.85
CA GLU A 23 1.82 22.04 7.68
C GLU A 23 0.40 22.25 7.14
N HIS A 24 0.08 23.44 6.63
CA HIS A 24 -1.18 23.68 5.95
C HIS A 24 -1.30 22.86 4.66
N ALA A 25 -0.25 22.83 3.83
CA ALA A 25 -0.22 22.02 2.62
C ALA A 25 -0.36 20.52 2.93
N TRP A 26 0.30 20.04 4.00
CA TRP A 26 0.12 18.67 4.48
C TRP A 26 -1.34 18.37 4.85
N ASN A 27 -1.96 19.24 5.65
CA ASN A 27 -3.34 19.04 6.10
C ASN A 27 -4.34 19.04 4.94
N GLU A 28 -4.16 19.89 3.94
CA GLU A 28 -5.00 19.90 2.74
C GLU A 28 -4.89 18.60 1.95
N HIS A 29 -3.67 18.11 1.68
CA HIS A 29 -3.50 16.84 0.98
C HIS A 29 -4.00 15.65 1.79
N PHE A 30 -3.81 15.66 3.11
CA PHE A 30 -4.34 14.62 3.99
C PHE A 30 -5.87 14.58 3.96
N LYS A 31 -6.54 15.75 3.98
CA LYS A 31 -8.00 15.84 3.81
C LYS A 31 -8.44 15.33 2.44
N GLN A 32 -7.75 15.69 1.36
CA GLN A 32 -8.03 15.19 0.01
C GLN A 32 -7.91 13.66 -0.05
N LEU A 33 -6.90 13.08 0.59
CA LEU A 33 -6.75 11.63 0.69
C LEU A 33 -7.90 10.97 1.48
N CYS A 34 -8.33 11.58 2.58
CA CYS A 34 -9.48 11.09 3.34
C CYS A 34 -10.77 11.10 2.50
N ALA A 35 -11.02 12.18 1.77
CA ALA A 35 -12.16 12.29 0.86
C ALA A 35 -12.08 11.26 -0.29
N PHE A 36 -10.89 11.07 -0.87
CA PHE A 36 -10.67 10.04 -1.89
C PHE A 36 -10.97 8.64 -1.35
N LYS A 37 -10.48 8.33 -0.14
CA LYS A 37 -10.75 7.04 0.51
C LYS A 37 -12.24 6.85 0.76
N ALA A 38 -12.95 7.87 1.26
CA ALA A 38 -14.38 7.79 1.50
C ALA A 38 -15.17 7.48 0.21
N LYS A 39 -14.72 8.02 -0.94
CA LYS A 39 -15.36 7.81 -2.24
C LYS A 39 -15.01 6.46 -2.88
N ASN A 40 -13.75 6.01 -2.81
CA ASN A 40 -13.27 4.86 -3.57
C ASN A 40 -13.03 3.60 -2.72
N GLY A 41 -13.04 3.73 -1.39
CA GLY A 41 -12.76 2.64 -0.46
C GLY A 41 -11.26 2.35 -0.23
N HIS A 42 -10.36 2.96 -1.00
CA HIS A 42 -8.91 2.78 -0.88
C HIS A 42 -8.14 4.11 -0.93
N CYS A 43 -6.88 4.07 -0.47
CA CYS A 43 -5.95 5.22 -0.52
C CYS A 43 -4.94 5.14 -1.67
N ASP A 44 -5.03 4.13 -2.54
CA ASP A 44 -4.08 3.97 -3.65
C ASP A 44 -4.52 4.83 -4.85
N VAL A 45 -3.86 5.99 -5.03
CA VAL A 45 -4.07 6.89 -6.17
C VAL A 45 -2.86 6.80 -7.08
N SER A 46 -3.09 6.48 -8.35
CA SER A 46 -2.03 6.45 -9.36
C SER A 46 -1.55 7.87 -9.68
N GLN A 47 -0.25 8.03 -9.93
CA GLN A 47 0.31 9.30 -10.44
C GLN A 47 -0.20 9.66 -11.84
N ASN A 48 -0.71 8.68 -12.58
CA ASN A 48 -1.24 8.86 -13.94
C ASN A 48 -2.75 9.13 -13.96
N ASP A 49 -3.40 9.22 -12.79
CA ASP A 49 -4.80 9.65 -12.71
C ASP A 49 -4.88 11.16 -13.03
N GLU A 50 -5.46 11.50 -14.17
CA GLU A 50 -5.56 12.89 -14.64
C GLU A 50 -6.37 13.78 -13.68
N GLN A 51 -7.37 13.22 -13.00
CA GLN A 51 -8.23 13.97 -12.07
C GLN A 51 -7.56 14.16 -10.72
N ASN A 52 -6.73 13.20 -10.29
CA ASN A 52 -6.10 13.19 -8.96
C ASN A 52 -4.57 13.28 -9.00
N LYS A 53 -4.00 13.81 -10.09
CA LYS A 53 -2.55 13.82 -10.36
C LYS A 53 -1.72 14.39 -9.21
N CYS A 54 -2.14 15.53 -8.65
CA CYS A 54 -1.45 16.18 -7.53
C CYS A 54 -1.44 15.28 -6.28
N LEU A 55 -2.56 14.62 -5.98
CA LEU A 55 -2.66 13.71 -4.85
C LEU A 55 -1.81 12.45 -5.07
N GLY A 56 -1.83 11.88 -6.27
CA GLY A 56 -0.96 10.74 -6.63
C GLY A 56 0.54 11.06 -6.51
N GLN A 57 0.95 12.26 -6.93
CA GLN A 57 2.32 12.74 -6.74
C GLN A 57 2.67 12.89 -5.26
N TRP A 58 1.79 13.49 -4.46
CA TRP A 58 1.98 13.65 -3.03
C TRP A 58 2.12 12.31 -2.30
N ILE A 59 1.25 11.33 -2.60
CA ILE A 59 1.31 9.95 -2.07
C ILE A 59 2.67 9.30 -2.39
N SER A 60 3.12 9.41 -3.64
CA SER A 60 4.41 8.85 -4.06
C SER A 60 5.59 9.48 -3.33
N TYR A 61 5.53 10.80 -3.09
CA TYR A 61 6.51 11.48 -2.26
C TYR A 61 6.50 10.95 -0.82
N GLN A 62 5.32 10.69 -0.24
CA GLN A 62 5.22 10.11 1.11
C GLN A 62 5.81 8.70 1.16
N ARG A 63 5.47 7.83 0.20
CA ARG A 63 6.05 6.47 0.09
C ARG A 63 7.58 6.52 -0.03
N THR A 64 8.11 7.43 -0.84
CA THR A 64 9.55 7.63 -1.01
C THR A 64 10.21 8.11 0.29
N SER A 65 9.60 9.09 0.96
CA SER A 65 10.11 9.65 2.22
C SER A 65 10.07 8.63 3.36
N TYR A 66 9.05 7.79 3.42
CA TYR A 66 8.95 6.68 4.35
C TYR A 66 10.07 5.65 4.12
N LYS A 67 10.30 5.25 2.87
CA LYS A 67 11.39 4.32 2.52
C LYS A 67 12.77 4.88 2.86
N LYS A 68 12.96 6.20 2.71
CA LYS A 68 14.19 6.91 3.10
C LYS A 68 14.30 7.16 4.61
N LYS A 69 13.28 6.82 5.40
CA LYS A 69 13.19 7.10 6.84
C LYS A 69 13.31 8.59 7.20
N THR A 70 12.90 9.47 6.27
CA THR A 70 12.92 10.93 6.44
C THR A 70 11.54 11.51 6.76
N LEU A 71 10.48 10.71 6.65
CA LEU A 71 9.13 11.14 6.99
C LEU A 71 8.96 11.19 8.51
N ARG A 72 8.38 12.28 9.02
CA ARG A 72 8.12 12.46 10.45
C ARG A 72 7.15 11.39 10.98
N SER A 73 7.34 11.00 12.24
CA SER A 73 6.57 9.93 12.89
C SER A 73 5.08 10.25 13.02
N ASP A 74 4.71 11.50 13.31
CA ASP A 74 3.33 11.96 13.38
C ASP A 74 2.59 11.81 12.04
N ARG A 75 3.27 12.14 10.93
CA ARG A 75 2.75 11.97 9.58
C ARG A 75 2.54 10.51 9.20
N ILE A 76 3.45 9.64 9.64
CA ILE A 76 3.31 8.19 9.49
C ILE A 76 2.09 7.70 10.27
N GLN A 77 1.92 8.13 11.51
CA GLN A 77 0.77 7.76 12.34
C GLN A 77 -0.56 8.21 11.73
N GLN A 78 -0.64 9.44 11.20
CA GLN A 78 -1.82 9.94 10.51
C GLN A 78 -2.17 9.08 9.29
N LEU A 79 -1.20 8.78 8.41
CA LEU A 79 -1.44 7.92 7.25
C LEU A 79 -1.83 6.49 7.66
N ASN A 80 -1.20 5.92 8.69
CA ASN A 80 -1.56 4.60 9.20
C ASN A 80 -3.00 4.56 9.76
N SER A 81 -3.46 5.63 10.42
CA SER A 81 -4.82 5.69 10.99
C SER A 81 -5.94 5.58 9.95
N ILE A 82 -5.65 5.96 8.70
CA ILE A 82 -6.56 5.80 7.57
C ILE A 82 -6.29 4.54 6.75
N GLY A 83 -5.45 3.61 7.25
CA GLY A 83 -5.13 2.36 6.55
C GLY A 83 -4.34 2.57 5.27
N PHE A 84 -3.49 3.60 5.23
CA PHE A 84 -2.67 3.90 4.06
C PHE A 84 -1.70 2.75 3.75
N ILE A 85 -1.65 2.34 2.49
CA ILE A 85 -0.77 1.27 2.02
C ILE A 85 0.54 1.88 1.50
N TRP A 86 1.63 1.61 2.21
CA TRP A 86 2.97 2.09 1.89
C TRP A 86 3.61 1.38 0.69
N ASP A 87 3.35 0.08 0.54
CA ASP A 87 3.81 -0.74 -0.57
C ASP A 87 2.63 -1.57 -1.11
N SER A 88 2.08 -1.13 -2.24
CA SER A 88 0.93 -1.78 -2.87
C SER A 88 1.26 -3.16 -3.42
N LEU A 89 2.50 -3.38 -3.88
CA LEU A 89 2.94 -4.68 -4.39
C LEU A 89 3.06 -5.70 -3.26
N GLU A 90 3.59 -5.26 -2.12
CA GLU A 90 3.71 -6.12 -0.95
C GLU A 90 2.35 -6.38 -0.29
N HIS A 91 1.48 -5.38 -0.25
CA HIS A 91 0.11 -5.57 0.23
C HIS A 91 -0.68 -6.56 -0.65
N ALA A 92 -0.63 -6.40 -1.98
CA ALA A 92 -1.28 -7.31 -2.91
C ALA A 92 -0.72 -8.74 -2.80
N TRP A 93 0.59 -8.87 -2.60
CA TRP A 93 1.22 -10.17 -2.33
C TRP A 93 0.63 -10.82 -1.06
N ASN A 94 0.59 -10.07 0.04
CA ASN A 94 0.09 -10.58 1.33
C ASN A 94 -1.40 -10.96 1.28
N GLU A 95 -2.23 -10.19 0.58
CA GLU A 95 -3.64 -10.52 0.38
C GLU A 95 -3.81 -11.83 -0.41
N HIS A 96 -3.10 -12.01 -1.52
CA HIS A 96 -3.15 -13.27 -2.27
C HIS A 96 -2.59 -14.45 -1.48
N PHE A 97 -1.51 -14.25 -0.74
CA PHE A 97 -0.95 -15.29 0.12
C PHE A 97 -1.95 -15.70 1.20
N LYS A 98 -2.63 -14.74 1.84
CA LYS A 98 -3.68 -15.00 2.82
C LYS A 98 -4.87 -15.75 2.20
N GLN A 99 -5.30 -15.39 0.99
CA GLN A 99 -6.32 -16.12 0.25
C GLN A 99 -5.90 -17.56 -0.02
N LEU A 100 -4.64 -17.78 -0.38
CA LEU A 100 -4.10 -19.13 -0.59
C LEU A 100 -4.07 -19.95 0.71
N CYS A 101 -3.66 -19.34 1.83
CA CYS A 101 -3.70 -20.00 3.14
C CYS A 101 -5.14 -20.42 3.51
N ALA A 102 -6.12 -19.53 3.29
CA ALA A 102 -7.53 -19.84 3.54
C ALA A 102 -8.04 -20.96 2.61
N PHE A 103 -7.63 -20.95 1.34
CA PHE A 103 -7.95 -22.02 0.39
C PHE A 103 -7.37 -23.37 0.83
N LYS A 104 -6.10 -23.41 1.25
CA LYS A 104 -5.47 -24.63 1.77
C LYS A 104 -6.19 -25.14 3.00
N ALA A 105 -6.51 -24.26 3.95
CA ALA A 105 -7.23 -24.64 5.17
C ALA A 105 -8.60 -25.26 4.86
N LYS A 106 -9.28 -24.80 3.81
CA LYS A 106 -10.59 -25.30 3.40
C LYS A 106 -10.53 -26.60 2.59
N ASN A 107 -9.57 -26.75 1.68
CA ASN A 107 -9.54 -27.84 0.70
C ASN A 107 -8.45 -28.90 0.96
N GLY A 108 -7.50 -28.62 1.86
CA GLY A 108 -6.37 -29.50 2.16
C GLY A 108 -5.21 -29.40 1.16
N HIS A 109 -5.37 -28.72 0.04
CA HIS A 109 -4.34 -28.53 -0.99
C HIS A 109 -4.25 -27.07 -1.47
N CYS A 110 -3.14 -26.73 -2.11
CA CYS A 110 -2.90 -25.42 -2.73
C CYS A 110 -3.14 -25.41 -4.24
N ASP A 111 -3.63 -26.51 -4.81
CA ASP A 111 -3.92 -26.58 -6.24
C ASP A 111 -5.22 -25.87 -6.60
N VAL A 112 -5.11 -24.64 -7.09
CA VAL A 112 -6.24 -23.81 -7.50
C VAL A 112 -6.32 -23.81 -9.03
N SER A 113 -7.34 -24.46 -9.56
CA SER A 113 -7.61 -24.47 -11.01
C SER A 113 -7.93 -23.05 -11.52
N GLN A 114 -7.45 -22.72 -12.72
CA GLN A 114 -7.77 -21.44 -13.37
C GLN A 114 -9.20 -21.39 -13.90
N ASN A 115 -9.87 -22.55 -13.98
CA ASN A 115 -11.24 -22.69 -14.46
C ASN A 115 -12.26 -22.63 -13.32
N ASP A 116 -11.81 -22.59 -12.06
CA ASP A 116 -12.69 -22.32 -10.93
C ASP A 116 -13.08 -20.84 -10.96
N GLU A 117 -14.35 -20.56 -11.29
CA GLU A 117 -14.86 -19.19 -11.39
C GLU A 117 -14.74 -18.42 -10.07
N GLN A 118 -14.82 -19.11 -8.92
CA GLN A 118 -14.72 -18.48 -7.60
C GLN A 118 -13.27 -18.12 -7.24
N ASN A 119 -12.29 -18.91 -7.71
CA ASN A 119 -10.88 -18.76 -7.35
C ASN A 119 -9.97 -18.41 -8.54
N LYS A 120 -10.54 -17.99 -9.68
CA LYS A 120 -9.82 -17.68 -10.92
C LYS A 120 -8.65 -16.72 -10.72
N CYS A 121 -8.85 -15.64 -9.96
CA CYS A 121 -7.81 -14.66 -9.66
C CYS A 121 -6.63 -15.30 -8.91
N LEU A 122 -6.92 -16.16 -7.92
CA LEU A 122 -5.92 -16.86 -7.15
C LEU A 122 -5.17 -17.89 -8.00
N GLY A 123 -5.86 -18.67 -8.84
CA GLY A 123 -5.24 -19.62 -9.78
C GLY A 123 -4.35 -18.93 -10.83
N GLN A 124 -4.73 -17.74 -11.30
CA GLN A 124 -3.87 -16.91 -12.15
C GLN A 124 -2.63 -16.42 -11.41
N TRP A 125 -2.79 -15.98 -10.16
CA TRP A 125 -1.69 -15.52 -9.34
C TRP A 125 -0.68 -16.64 -9.05
N ILE A 126 -1.13 -17.85 -8.70
CA ILE A 126 -0.25 -19.01 -8.48
C ILE A 126 0.53 -19.38 -9.75
N LYS A 127 -0.13 -19.41 -10.92
CA LYS A 127 0.55 -19.67 -12.20
C LYS A 127 1.66 -18.66 -12.49
N LYS A 128 1.41 -17.38 -12.20
CA LYS A 128 2.45 -16.34 -12.30
C LYS A 128 3.63 -16.65 -11.36
N GLN A 129 3.37 -17.08 -10.12
CA GLN A 129 4.44 -17.43 -9.18
C GLN A 129 5.24 -18.66 -9.64
N ARG A 130 4.57 -19.72 -10.09
CA ARG A 130 5.23 -20.90 -10.69
C ARG A 130 6.10 -20.52 -11.89
N THR A 131 5.61 -19.62 -12.76
CA THR A 131 6.39 -19.13 -13.91
C THR A 131 7.61 -18.34 -13.48
N SER A 132 7.48 -17.44 -12.50
CA SER A 132 8.60 -16.65 -11.97
C SER A 132 9.63 -17.52 -11.23
N TYR A 133 9.18 -18.57 -10.54
CA TYR A 133 10.06 -19.56 -9.92
C TYR A 133 10.90 -20.32 -10.95
N LYS A 134 10.27 -20.82 -12.03
CA LYS A 134 10.99 -21.47 -13.15
C LYS A 134 11.99 -20.54 -13.83
N LYS A 135 11.65 -19.26 -13.97
CA LYS A 135 12.53 -18.22 -14.50
C LYS A 135 13.61 -17.75 -13.50
N LYS A 136 13.59 -18.24 -12.26
CA LYS A 136 14.49 -17.84 -11.17
C LYS A 136 14.45 -16.33 -10.88
N THR A 137 13.30 -15.69 -11.11
CA THR A 137 13.06 -14.26 -10.88
C THR A 137 12.22 -14.00 -9.63
N LEU A 138 11.65 -15.03 -9.02
CA LEU A 138 10.91 -14.91 -7.77
C LEU A 138 11.87 -14.67 -6.59
N ARG A 139 11.55 -13.70 -5.73
CA ARG A 139 12.35 -13.40 -4.54
C ARG A 139 12.38 -14.58 -3.58
N SER A 140 13.50 -14.77 -2.86
CA SER A 140 13.72 -15.90 -1.95
C SER A 140 12.74 -15.93 -0.78
N ASP A 141 12.39 -14.79 -0.21
CA ASP A 141 11.40 -14.66 0.87
C ASP A 141 10.01 -15.15 0.43
N ARG A 142 9.62 -14.82 -0.80
CA ARG A 142 8.37 -15.27 -1.40
C ARG A 142 8.33 -16.77 -1.66
N ILE A 143 9.47 -17.34 -2.05
CA ILE A 143 9.64 -18.80 -2.19
C ILE A 143 9.48 -19.47 -0.83
N GLN A 144 10.13 -18.94 0.23
CA GLN A 144 10.02 -19.48 1.58
C GLN A 144 8.57 -19.46 2.10
N GLN A 145 7.84 -18.36 1.88
CA GLN A 145 6.43 -18.25 2.26
C GLN A 145 5.57 -19.30 1.54
N LEU A 146 5.74 -19.47 0.22
CA LEU A 146 4.97 -20.47 -0.53
C LEU A 146 5.35 -21.90 -0.18
N ASN A 147 6.62 -22.16 0.16
CA ASN A 147 7.06 -23.46 0.67
C ASN A 147 6.47 -23.77 2.04
N SER A 148 6.27 -22.76 2.91
CA SER A 148 5.70 -22.97 4.25
C SER A 148 4.25 -23.47 4.23
N ILE A 149 3.58 -23.34 3.09
CA ILE A 149 2.23 -23.86 2.87
C ILE A 149 2.24 -25.04 1.89
N ASP A 150 3.37 -25.72 1.70
CA ASP A 150 3.54 -26.89 0.84
C ASP A 150 3.02 -26.64 -0.59
N LEU A 151 3.22 -25.44 -1.14
CA LEU A 151 2.85 -25.17 -2.52
C LEU A 151 3.71 -26.04 -3.44
N VAL A 152 3.04 -26.91 -4.19
CA VAL A 152 3.68 -27.70 -5.25
C VAL A 152 4.01 -26.80 -6.44
N TRP A 153 5.30 -26.73 -6.79
CA TRP A 153 5.82 -25.90 -7.88
C TRP A 153 5.62 -26.52 -9.26
N ASP A 154 5.72 -27.85 -9.34
CA ASP A 154 5.52 -28.64 -10.55
C ASP A 154 4.44 -29.69 -10.33
N LEU A 155 3.36 -29.60 -11.09
CA LEU A 155 2.25 -30.57 -11.04
C LEU A 155 2.64 -31.95 -11.62
N CYS A 156 3.86 -32.13 -12.12
CA CYS A 156 4.38 -33.43 -12.55
C CYS A 156 4.93 -34.29 -11.40
N ASP A 157 5.04 -33.75 -10.18
CA ASP A 157 5.51 -34.50 -9.00
C ASP A 157 4.37 -35.18 -8.21
N LEU A 158 3.13 -35.08 -8.69
CA LEU A 158 2.02 -35.89 -8.22
C LEU A 158 1.81 -37.00 -9.25
N SER A 159 2.51 -38.12 -9.03
CA SER A 159 2.38 -39.38 -9.76
C SER A 159 0.94 -39.87 -9.85
#